data_AF-A0AAU1DM16-F1
#
_entry.id   AF-A0AAU1DM16-F1
#
_cell.length_a   1.000
_cell.length_b   1.000
_cell.length_c   1.000
_cell.angle_alpha   90.00
_cell.angle_beta   90.00
_cell.angle_gamma   90.00
#
_symmetry.space_group_name_H-M   'P 1'
#
loop_
_entity.id
_entity.type
_entity.pdbx_description
1 polymer ?
#
loop_
_entity_poly.entity_id
_entity_poly.type
_entity_poly.pdbx_seq_one_letter_code
_entity_poly.pdbx_strand_id
1 'polypeptide(L)'
;MADRAIPAELAWVRAAPEGEEGPGPWIELAFGPDGLVHLRETSDPTNIVTTTRTKWEAFTKGVVAGEFDHFAALDNQGPANPS
;
A
#
# COMPACT_ATOMS: atom_id res chain seq x y z
N MET A 1 6.97 11.96 -14.22
CA MET A 1 6.43 12.49 -12.96
C MET A 1 7.60 13.22 -12.33
N ALA A 2 7.53 14.54 -12.18
CA ALA A 2 8.62 15.27 -11.53
C ALA A 2 8.79 14.74 -10.11
N ASP A 3 10.04 14.54 -9.69
CA ASP A 3 10.38 14.17 -8.32
C ASP A 3 9.98 15.34 -7.41
N ARG A 4 8.79 15.23 -6.82
CA ARG A 4 8.17 16.28 -6.04
C ARG A 4 8.39 15.96 -4.58
N ALA A 5 9.03 16.89 -3.87
CA ALA A 5 9.38 16.70 -2.47
C ALA A 5 8.17 16.26 -1.63
N ILE A 6 8.38 15.20 -0.84
CA ILE A 6 7.39 14.72 0.13
C ILE A 6 7.34 15.74 1.29
N PRO A 7 6.14 16.21 1.70
CA PRO A 7 6.02 17.07 2.86
C PRO A 7 6.56 16.41 4.13
N ALA A 8 7.23 17.17 4.98
CA ALA A 8 7.81 16.66 6.22
C ALA A 8 6.73 16.27 7.26
N GLU A 9 5.58 16.93 7.24
CA GLU A 9 4.47 16.71 8.17
C GLU A 9 3.28 16.07 7.46
N LEU A 10 3.30 14.74 7.37
CA LEU A 10 2.18 13.94 6.87
C LEU A 10 1.54 13.17 8.02
N ALA A 11 0.21 13.16 8.06
CA ALA A 11 -0.56 12.34 8.99
C ALA A 11 -0.67 10.92 8.43
N TRP A 12 0.23 10.04 8.87
CA TRP A 12 0.27 8.64 8.46
C TRP A 12 -0.77 7.81 9.23
N VAL A 13 -1.56 7.05 8.48
CA VAL A 13 -2.54 6.10 9.00
C VAL A 13 -2.04 4.69 8.68
N ARG A 14 -1.90 3.89 9.73
CA ARG A 14 -1.48 2.49 9.65
C ARG A 14 -2.66 1.60 9.23
N ALA A 15 -2.48 0.83 8.17
CA ALA A 15 -3.39 -0.23 7.76
C ALA A 15 -3.04 -1.52 8.51
N ALA A 16 -3.56 -1.65 9.74
CA ALA A 16 -3.42 -2.84 10.57
C ALA A 16 -4.80 -3.26 11.11
N PRO A 17 -5.00 -4.56 11.42
CA PRO A 17 -6.18 -4.99 12.14
C PRO A 17 -6.34 -4.26 13.49
N GLU A 18 -7.58 -4.14 13.95
CA GLU A 18 -7.87 -3.52 15.24
C GLU A 18 -7.22 -4.33 16.38
N GLY A 19 -6.57 -3.63 17.32
CA GLY A 19 -5.89 -4.25 18.47
C GLY A 19 -4.51 -4.83 18.18
N GLU A 20 -4.04 -4.85 16.93
CA GLU A 20 -2.66 -5.23 16.60
C GLU A 20 -1.68 -4.14 17.05
N GLU A 21 -0.80 -4.49 17.98
CA GLU A 21 0.29 -3.64 18.47
C GLU A 21 1.65 -4.12 17.92
N GLY A 22 2.62 -3.21 17.82
CA GLY A 22 3.98 -3.55 17.38
C GLY A 22 4.41 -2.89 16.06
N PRO A 23 5.69 -3.06 15.68
CA PRO A 23 6.34 -2.24 14.66
C PRO A 23 5.96 -2.57 13.22
N GLY A 24 5.29 -3.71 12.95
CA GLY A 24 4.90 -4.13 11.59
C GLY A 24 5.52 -5.44 11.12
N PRO A 25 5.57 -5.69 9.79
CA PRO A 25 5.42 -4.69 8.72
C PRO A 25 3.97 -4.29 8.43
N TRP A 26 3.67 -3.00 8.52
CA TRP A 26 2.38 -2.44 8.16
C TRP A 26 2.52 -1.51 6.96
N ILE A 27 1.51 -1.47 6.10
CA ILE A 27 1.38 -0.38 5.13
C ILE A 27 0.84 0.85 5.86
N GLU A 28 1.49 1.99 5.66
CA GLU A 28 1.02 3.29 6.10
C GLU A 28 0.64 4.16 4.90
N LEU A 29 -0.41 4.95 5.06
CA LEU A 29 -0.91 5.86 4.03
C LEU A 29 -1.11 7.27 4.59
N ALA A 30 -0.76 8.28 3.79
CA ALA A 30 -1.06 9.67 4.11
C ALA A 30 -1.60 10.43 2.89
N PHE A 31 -2.58 11.30 3.12
CA PHE A 31 -3.03 12.25 2.11
C PHE A 31 -2.20 13.52 2.17
N GLY A 32 -1.58 13.86 1.04
CA GLY A 32 -0.74 15.03 0.89
C GLY A 32 -1.42 16.18 0.12
N PRO A 33 -0.73 17.32 0.00
CA PRO A 33 -1.19 18.46 -0.78
C PRO A 33 -1.30 18.13 -2.27
N ASP A 34 -2.09 18.94 -2.99
CA ASP A 34 -2.42 18.81 -4.41
C ASP A 34 -2.98 17.44 -4.81
N GLY A 35 -3.71 16.81 -3.88
CA GLY A 35 -4.37 15.53 -4.13
C GLY A 35 -3.41 14.38 -4.33
N LEU A 36 -2.23 14.42 -3.69
CA LEU A 36 -1.32 13.29 -3.66
C LEU A 36 -1.67 12.32 -2.53
N VAL A 37 -1.32 11.06 -2.74
CA VAL A 37 -1.44 9.97 -1.76
C VAL A 37 -0.08 9.30 -1.67
N HIS A 38 0.41 9.16 -0.44
CA HIS A 38 1.71 8.59 -0.14
C HIS A 38 1.52 7.27 0.60
N LEU A 39 2.28 6.26 0.20
CA LEU A 39 2.30 4.94 0.79
C LEU A 39 3.73 4.57 1.16
N ARG A 40 3.91 3.91 2.31
CA ARG A 40 5.19 3.34 2.74
C ARG A 40 4.96 2.13 3.62
N GLU A 41 6.02 1.38 3.90
CA GLU A 41 6.03 0.36 4.92
C GLU A 41 6.60 0.91 6.23
N THR A 42 6.10 0.44 7.37
CA THR A 42 6.65 0.83 8.69
C THR A 42 8.12 0.41 8.86
N SER A 43 8.54 -0.69 8.23
CA SER A 43 9.92 -1.20 8.26
C SER A 43 10.88 -0.44 7.35
N ASP A 44 10.39 0.27 6.33
CA ASP A 44 11.19 1.15 5.47
C ASP A 44 10.43 2.47 5.23
N PRO A 45 10.45 3.39 6.20
CA PRO A 45 9.68 4.62 6.12
C PRO A 45 10.22 5.63 5.10
N THR A 46 11.38 5.33 4.48
CA THR A 46 12.05 6.19 3.50
C THR A 46 11.66 5.85 2.07
N ASN A 47 11.23 4.62 1.82
CA ASN A 47 10.74 4.18 0.52
C ASN A 47 9.26 4.54 0.36
N ILE A 48 9.01 5.72 -0.22
CA ILE A 48 7.66 6.28 -0.35
C ILE A 48 7.17 6.15 -1.81
N VAL A 49 6.09 5.40 -2.00
CA VAL A 49 5.34 5.36 -3.25
C VAL A 49 4.33 6.51 -3.25
N THR A 50 4.34 7.31 -4.31
CA THR A 50 3.40 8.44 -4.47
C THR A 50 2.49 8.23 -5.65
N THR A 51 1.19 8.42 -5.44
CA THR A 51 0.16 8.40 -6.48
C THR A 51 -0.77 9.60 -6.36
N THR A 52 -1.72 9.73 -7.28
CA THR A 52 -2.76 10.77 -7.22
C THR A 52 -4.02 10.23 -6.56
N ARG A 53 -4.84 11.12 -6.00
CA ARG A 53 -6.14 10.78 -5.39
C ARG A 53 -7.05 10.05 -6.39
N THR A 54 -7.09 10.48 -7.65
CA THR A 54 -7.87 9.82 -8.70
C THR A 54 -7.43 8.37 -8.95
N LYS A 55 -6.11 8.13 -9.01
CA LYS A 55 -5.57 6.77 -9.19
C LYS A 55 -5.80 5.92 -7.95
N TRP A 56 -5.65 6.50 -6.76
CA TRP A 56 -5.94 5.83 -5.49
C TRP A 56 -7.41 5.38 -5.42
N GLU A 57 -8.35 6.27 -5.73
CA GLU A 57 -9.79 5.93 -5.74
C GLU A 57 -10.13 4.83 -6.75
N ALA A 58 -9.53 4.85 -7.94
CA ALA A 58 -9.69 3.79 -8.93
C ALA A 58 -9.14 2.45 -8.41
N PHE A 59 -7.96 2.47 -7.81
CA PHE A 59 -7.34 1.30 -7.20
C PHE A 59 -8.20 0.70 -6.09
N THR A 60 -8.67 1.51 -5.13
CA THR A 60 -9.53 1.04 -4.04
C THR A 60 -10.83 0.42 -4.56
N LYS A 61 -11.43 0.98 -5.62
CA LYS A 61 -12.63 0.41 -6.25
C LYS A 61 -12.35 -0.96 -6.87
N GLY A 62 -11.21 -1.15 -7.54
CA GLY A 62 -10.79 -2.45 -8.07
C GLY A 62 -10.57 -3.49 -6.97
N VAL A 63 -9.92 -3.10 -5.86
CA VAL A 63 -9.75 -3.96 -4.68
C VAL A 63 -11.09 -4.40 -4.11
N VAL A 64 -12.03 -3.48 -3.88
CA VAL A 64 -13.37 -3.81 -3.35
C VAL A 64 -14.17 -4.68 -4.33
N ALA A 65 -13.95 -4.53 -5.63
CA ALA A 65 -14.59 -5.36 -6.65
C ALA A 65 -14.01 -6.78 -6.75
N GLY A 66 -13.00 -7.13 -5.94
CA GLY A 66 -12.34 -8.44 -5.96
C GLY A 66 -11.41 -8.63 -7.14
N GLU A 67 -10.96 -7.55 -7.80
CA GLU A 67 -10.08 -7.63 -8.98
C GLU A 67 -8.76 -8.36 -8.65
N PHE A 68 -8.34 -8.35 -7.39
CA PHE A 68 -7.08 -8.93 -6.91
C PHE A 68 -7.22 -10.27 -6.18
N ASP A 69 -8.44 -10.81 -6.01
CA ASP A 69 -8.67 -12.03 -5.22
C ASP A 69 -7.95 -13.26 -5.81
N HIS A 70 -7.70 -13.24 -7.12
CA HIS A 70 -6.98 -14.30 -7.83
C HIS A 70 -5.50 -14.41 -7.45
N PHE A 71 -4.90 -13.39 -6.82
CA PHE A 71 -3.52 -13.46 -6.32
C PHE A 71 -3.39 -14.24 -5.01
N ALA A 72 -4.47 -14.37 -4.23
CA ALA A 72 -4.46 -15.14 -2.98
C ALA A 72 -4.39 -16.67 -3.21
N ALA A 73 -4.69 -17.14 -4.42
CA ALA A 73 -4.72 -18.56 -4.76
C ALA A 73 -3.33 -19.17 -5.07
N LEU A 74 -2.27 -18.36 -5.16
CA LEU A 74 -0.92 -18.84 -5.51
C LEU A 74 -0.20 -19.57 -4.37
N ASP A 75 -0.74 -19.56 -3.15
CA ASP A 75 -0.14 -20.24 -1.99
C ASP A 75 -0.28 -21.78 -2.03
N ASN A 76 -1.07 -22.34 -2.96
CA ASN A 76 -1.36 -23.79 -3.01
C ASN A 76 -0.80 -24.55 -4.23
N GLN A 77 0.00 -23.90 -5.09
CA GLN A 77 0.77 -24.60 -6.13
C GLN A 77 2.26 -24.27 -5.97
N GLY A 78 2.93 -25.04 -5.09
CA GLY A 78 4.38 -25.09 -5.09
C GLY A 78 4.93 -25.53 -6.45
N PRO A 79 6.21 -25.25 -6.76
CA PRO A 79 6.78 -25.62 -8.05
C PRO A 79 6.63 -27.12 -8.29
N ALA A 80 6.06 -27.49 -9.44
CA ALA A 80 5.98 -28.87 -9.89
C ALA A 80 7.40 -29.46 -9.93
N ASN A 81 7.67 -30.43 -9.06
CA ASN A 81 8.97 -31.09 -9.02
C ASN A 81 9.05 -32.04 -10.24
N PRO A 82 9.96 -31.81 -11.21
CA PRO A 82 10.15 -32.75 -12.31
C PRO A 82 10.73 -34.06 -11.76
N SER A 83 10.17 -35.19 -12.22
CA SER A 83 10.62 -36.56 -11.90
C SER A 83 11.99 -36.88 -12.47
#